data_AF-A0A814NMI0-F1
#
_entry.id   AF-A0A814NMI0-F1
#
_cell.length_a   1.000
_cell.length_b   1.000
_cell.length_c   1.000
_cell.angle_alpha   90.00
_cell.angle_beta   90.00
_cell.angle_gamma   90.00
#
_symmetry.space_group_name_H-M   'P 1'
#
loop_
_entity.id
_entity.type
_entity.pdbx_description
1 polymer ?
#
loop_
_entity_poly.entity_id
_entity_poly.type
_entity_poly.pdbx_seq_one_letter_code
_entity_poly.pdbx_strand_id
1 'polypeptide(L)'
;MDNIEKRLMCPICLDYCKQAVECSKCINLYCKNCADSLSDKKCALCRESTEFHISNFARRAINEIPVNCDFCSAKSTIGDLEAHLEKCEKKSITCQICDLKLTKISFLNHVSSNHLDKALHKTELFNDILANKFVQSTQFLNSTLNGTHSIDTKINSKNKKKARLGATGKYYCGAQLDDFCSCCDGFCGTKSGCNCSGCMELDIRFRLLPKGWLVNRDGFAAKKSSETGKTYCGRKNMMGVPLCDGYCGPNNGPNCPACQKLDEQVKRRYSKLI
;
A
#
# COMPACT_ATOMS: atom_id res chain seq x y z
N MET A 1 -27.76 -20.33 2.58
CA MET A 1 -26.41 -20.28 2.01
C MET A 1 -26.28 -21.36 0.98
N ASP A 2 -26.05 -20.95 -0.26
CA ASP A 2 -25.84 -21.86 -1.37
C ASP A 2 -24.60 -22.74 -1.12
N ASN A 3 -24.57 -23.93 -1.75
CA ASN A 3 -23.45 -24.87 -1.66
C ASN A 3 -22.11 -24.25 -2.12
N ILE A 4 -22.19 -23.19 -2.93
CA ILE A 4 -21.04 -22.44 -3.46
C ILE A 4 -20.48 -21.47 -2.42
N GLU A 5 -21.31 -20.75 -1.67
CA GLU A 5 -20.86 -19.76 -0.67
C GLU A 5 -20.06 -20.41 0.47
N LYS A 6 -20.49 -21.60 0.91
CA LYS A 6 -19.77 -22.37 1.94
C LYS A 6 -18.37 -22.78 1.51
N ARG A 7 -18.13 -22.97 0.21
CA ARG A 7 -16.80 -23.30 -0.34
C ARG A 7 -15.83 -22.13 -0.31
N LEU A 8 -16.31 -20.90 -0.09
CA LEU A 8 -15.51 -19.69 0.02
C LEU A 8 -15.08 -19.37 1.46
N MET A 9 -15.52 -20.17 2.43
CA MET A 9 -15.19 -20.01 3.84
C MET A 9 -13.89 -20.74 4.21
N CYS A 10 -13.13 -20.14 5.11
CA CYS A 10 -11.92 -20.75 5.63
C CYS A 10 -12.29 -21.79 6.70
N PRO A 11 -11.80 -23.04 6.62
CA PRO A 11 -12.11 -24.08 7.60
C PRO A 11 -11.46 -23.86 8.96
N ILE A 12 -10.53 -22.90 9.08
CA ILE A 12 -9.83 -22.59 10.33
C ILE A 12 -10.58 -21.51 11.12
N CYS A 13 -10.87 -20.36 10.52
CA CYS A 13 -11.54 -19.26 11.20
C CYS A 13 -13.06 -19.26 11.03
N LEU A 14 -13.61 -20.16 10.21
CA LEU A 14 -15.04 -20.33 9.96
C LEU A 14 -15.74 -19.07 9.44
N ASP A 15 -14.99 -18.26 8.70
CA ASP A 15 -15.44 -17.01 8.09
C ASP A 15 -15.00 -16.98 6.62
N TYR A 16 -15.53 -16.07 5.81
CA TYR A 16 -15.11 -15.89 4.42
C TYR A 16 -13.60 -15.65 4.33
N CYS A 17 -12.94 -16.30 3.36
CA CYS A 17 -11.49 -16.28 3.27
C CYS A 17 -10.92 -14.87 3.03
N LYS A 18 -10.25 -14.31 4.03
CA LYS A 18 -9.49 -13.04 3.91
C LYS A 18 -8.20 -13.29 3.15
N GLN A 19 -8.03 -12.58 2.03
CA GLN A 19 -6.90 -12.77 1.11
C GLN A 19 -6.76 -14.24 0.69
N ALA A 20 -7.86 -14.86 0.23
CA ALA A 20 -7.96 -16.29 -0.04
C ALA A 20 -6.74 -16.89 -0.77
N VAL A 21 -6.29 -18.03 -0.25
CA VAL A 21 -5.27 -18.91 -0.84
C VAL A 21 -5.83 -20.33 -0.96
N GLU A 22 -5.37 -21.09 -1.93
CA GLU A 22 -5.80 -22.46 -2.20
C GLU A 22 -4.68 -23.45 -1.92
N CYS A 23 -5.05 -24.58 -1.31
CA CYS A 23 -4.16 -25.71 -1.11
C CYS A 23 -3.86 -26.39 -2.46
N SER A 24 -2.58 -26.55 -2.83
CA SER A 24 -2.19 -27.18 -4.10
C SER A 24 -2.55 -28.66 -4.22
N LYS A 25 -2.88 -29.33 -3.09
CA LYS A 25 -3.26 -30.77 -3.08
C LYS A 25 -4.76 -31.02 -3.16
N CYS A 26 -5.57 -30.26 -2.42
CA CYS A 26 -7.01 -30.51 -2.29
C CYS A 26 -7.90 -29.34 -2.72
N ILE A 27 -7.30 -28.23 -3.19
CA ILE A 27 -7.99 -27.05 -3.75
C ILE A 27 -8.89 -26.31 -2.74
N ASN A 28 -8.91 -26.74 -1.47
CA ASN A 28 -9.64 -26.04 -0.42
C ASN A 28 -9.04 -24.66 -0.13
N LEU A 29 -9.92 -23.71 0.17
CA LEU A 29 -9.57 -22.31 0.42
C LEU A 29 -9.26 -22.04 1.90
N TYR A 30 -8.33 -21.12 2.12
CA TYR A 30 -7.93 -20.63 3.44
C TYR A 30 -7.74 -19.12 3.40
N CYS A 31 -7.90 -18.45 4.55
CA CYS A 31 -7.32 -17.12 4.73
C CYS A 31 -5.79 -17.22 4.61
N LYS A 32 -5.12 -16.22 4.03
CA LYS A 32 -3.66 -16.20 3.95
C LYS A 32 -3.02 -16.38 5.32
N ASN A 33 -3.45 -15.60 6.31
CA ASN A 33 -2.90 -15.68 7.66
C ASN A 33 -3.20 -17.03 8.33
N CYS A 34 -4.36 -17.63 8.08
CA CYS A 34 -4.68 -18.95 8.63
C CYS A 34 -3.83 -20.06 8.00
N ALA A 35 -3.53 -19.98 6.70
CA ALA A 35 -2.62 -20.90 6.04
C ALA A 35 -1.16 -20.72 6.52
N ASP A 36 -0.72 -19.47 6.69
CA ASP A 36 0.63 -19.16 7.20
C ASP A 36 0.86 -19.65 8.64
N SER A 37 -0.21 -19.73 9.45
CA SER A 37 -0.16 -20.26 10.82
C SER A 37 -0.09 -21.80 10.90
N LEU A 38 -0.22 -22.52 9.80
CA LEU A 38 -0.11 -23.98 9.80
C LEU A 38 1.36 -24.41 9.87
N SER A 39 1.71 -25.13 10.93
CA SER A 39 3.04 -25.73 11.09
C SER A 39 3.33 -26.72 9.96
N ASP A 40 4.58 -26.77 9.52
CA ASP A 40 5.10 -27.70 8.51
C ASP A 40 4.41 -27.64 7.13
N LYS A 41 3.68 -26.55 6.84
CA LYS A 41 2.91 -26.37 5.59
C LYS A 41 1.99 -27.55 5.27
N LYS A 42 1.42 -28.20 6.30
CA LYS A 42 0.44 -29.28 6.10
C LYS A 42 -0.96 -28.72 6.03
N CYS A 43 -1.74 -29.21 5.07
CA CYS A 43 -3.14 -28.83 4.91
C CYS A 43 -3.98 -29.31 6.11
N ALA A 44 -4.78 -28.44 6.73
CA ALA A 44 -5.62 -28.82 7.87
C ALA A 44 -6.70 -29.85 7.51
N LEU A 45 -7.12 -29.90 6.24
CA LEU A 45 -8.16 -30.82 5.76
C LEU A 45 -7.61 -32.15 5.25
N CYS A 46 -6.70 -32.12 4.27
CA CYS A 46 -6.17 -33.35 3.66
C CYS A 46 -4.89 -33.86 4.32
N ARG A 47 -4.30 -33.11 5.28
CA ARG A 47 -3.10 -33.46 6.06
C ARG A 47 -1.79 -33.64 5.28
N GLU A 48 -1.86 -33.59 3.95
CA GLU A 48 -0.71 -33.59 3.06
C GLU A 48 0.14 -32.32 3.22
N SER A 49 1.46 -32.50 3.07
CA SER A 49 2.39 -31.38 2.89
C SER A 49 2.09 -30.68 1.56
N THR A 50 1.85 -29.38 1.62
CA THR A 50 1.33 -28.60 0.48
C THR A 50 1.98 -27.23 0.39
N GLU A 51 1.86 -26.62 -0.78
CA GLU A 51 2.00 -25.18 -0.91
C GLU A 51 0.60 -24.55 -0.96
N PHE A 52 0.53 -23.28 -0.57
CA PHE A 52 -0.69 -22.49 -0.67
C PHE A 52 -0.46 -21.39 -1.72
N HIS A 53 -1.30 -21.38 -2.75
CA HIS A 53 -1.20 -20.43 -3.85
C HIS A 53 -2.30 -19.38 -3.75
N ILE A 54 -2.05 -18.20 -4.28
CA ILE A 54 -3.03 -17.12 -4.28
C ILE A 54 -4.19 -17.48 -5.20
N SER A 55 -5.41 -17.56 -4.67
CA SER A 55 -6.61 -17.78 -5.48
C SER A 55 -7.28 -16.45 -5.81
N ASN A 56 -6.89 -15.84 -6.94
CA ASN A 56 -7.46 -14.56 -7.39
C ASN A 56 -8.95 -14.69 -7.73
N PHE A 57 -9.37 -15.86 -8.21
CA PHE A 57 -10.79 -16.15 -8.47
C PHE A 57 -11.59 -16.08 -7.16
N ALA A 58 -11.17 -16.83 -6.14
CA ALA A 58 -11.86 -16.85 -4.85
C ALA A 58 -11.90 -15.46 -4.20
N ARG A 59 -10.80 -14.70 -4.26
CA ARG A 59 -10.74 -13.32 -3.73
C ARG A 59 -11.78 -12.41 -4.39
N ARG A 60 -11.93 -12.48 -5.72
CA ARG A 60 -12.95 -11.70 -6.43
C ARG A 60 -14.35 -12.17 -6.06
N ALA A 61 -14.60 -13.48 -6.09
CA ALA A 61 -15.90 -14.04 -5.74
C ALA A 61 -16.35 -13.64 -4.32
N ILE A 62 -15.44 -13.70 -3.35
CA ILE A 62 -15.70 -13.28 -1.97
C ILE A 62 -15.98 -11.78 -1.88
N ASN A 63 -15.20 -10.95 -2.58
CA ASN A 63 -15.37 -9.50 -2.51
C ASN A 63 -16.73 -9.03 -3.03
N GLU A 64 -17.36 -9.75 -3.95
CA GLU A 64 -18.69 -9.43 -4.49
C GLU A 64 -19.84 -9.90 -3.59
N ILE A 65 -19.57 -10.66 -2.52
CA ILE A 65 -20.63 -11.17 -1.63
C ILE A 65 -21.31 -9.98 -0.95
N PRO A 66 -22.65 -9.83 -1.11
CA PRO A 66 -23.38 -8.75 -0.50
C PRO A 66 -23.47 -8.95 1.02
N VAL A 67 -23.18 -7.90 1.76
CA VAL A 67 -23.25 -7.86 3.22
C VAL A 67 -23.93 -6.58 3.67
N ASN A 68 -24.51 -6.61 4.86
CA ASN A 68 -25.01 -5.41 5.50
C ASN A 68 -23.98 -4.95 6.53
N CYS A 69 -23.77 -3.63 6.63
CA CYS A 69 -22.99 -3.09 7.73
C CYS A 69 -23.67 -3.35 9.07
N ASP A 70 -22.97 -3.95 10.02
CA ASP A 70 -23.52 -4.27 11.36
C ASP A 70 -23.94 -3.04 12.16
N PHE A 71 -23.43 -1.85 11.82
CA PHE A 71 -23.69 -0.62 12.56
C PHE A 71 -24.83 0.21 11.97
N CYS A 72 -24.96 0.25 10.64
CA CYS A 72 -25.96 1.08 9.97
C CYS A 72 -26.94 0.34 9.09
N SER A 73 -26.77 -0.97 8.94
CA SER A 73 -27.55 -1.85 8.06
C SER A 73 -27.51 -1.48 6.57
N ALA A 74 -26.64 -0.54 6.17
CA ALA A 74 -26.45 -0.20 4.77
C ALA A 74 -25.89 -1.41 4.01
N LYS A 75 -26.40 -1.62 2.80
CA LYS A 75 -25.90 -2.65 1.89
C LYS A 75 -24.51 -2.30 1.41
N SER A 76 -23.62 -3.27 1.41
CA SER A 76 -22.25 -3.19 0.93
C SER A 76 -21.82 -4.56 0.39
N THR A 77 -20.54 -4.70 0.09
CA THR A 77 -19.92 -5.96 -0.29
C THR A 77 -18.76 -6.25 0.68
N ILE A 78 -18.30 -7.50 0.77
CA ILE A 78 -17.13 -7.80 1.62
C ILE A 78 -15.91 -6.96 1.20
N GLY A 79 -15.73 -6.73 -0.10
CA GLY A 79 -14.62 -5.93 -0.63
C GLY A 79 -14.66 -4.46 -0.23
N ASP A 80 -15.86 -3.87 -0.10
CA ASP A 80 -16.04 -2.45 0.21
C ASP A 80 -16.32 -2.17 1.70
N LEU A 81 -16.55 -3.21 2.51
CA LEU A 81 -16.99 -3.06 3.89
C LEU A 81 -15.98 -2.28 4.75
N GLU A 82 -14.68 -2.51 4.57
CA GLU A 82 -13.65 -1.78 5.33
C GLU A 82 -13.69 -0.27 5.05
N ALA A 83 -13.73 0.11 3.77
CA ALA A 83 -13.86 1.51 3.35
C ALA A 83 -15.18 2.14 3.80
N HIS A 84 -16.26 1.37 3.84
CA HIS A 84 -17.52 1.80 4.44
C HIS A 84 -17.36 2.06 5.95
N LEU A 85 -16.77 1.13 6.71
CA LEU A 85 -16.63 1.23 8.16
C LEU A 85 -15.78 2.43 8.61
N GLU A 86 -14.84 2.93 7.81
CA GLU A 86 -14.10 4.17 8.09
C GLU A 86 -14.99 5.42 8.07
N LYS A 87 -16.04 5.37 7.24
CA LYS A 87 -16.96 6.48 6.98
C LYS A 87 -18.32 6.30 7.65
N CYS A 88 -18.60 5.12 8.19
CA CYS A 88 -19.88 4.78 8.80
C CYS A 88 -20.17 5.67 10.01
N GLU A 89 -21.22 6.49 9.90
CA GLU A 89 -21.61 7.46 10.94
C GLU A 89 -22.11 6.81 12.23
N LYS A 90 -22.70 5.61 12.11
CA LYS A 90 -23.23 4.82 13.23
C LYS A 90 -22.17 3.92 13.88
N LYS A 91 -20.99 3.78 13.28
CA LYS A 91 -19.88 3.04 13.91
C LYS A 91 -19.42 3.83 15.14
N SER A 92 -19.52 3.20 16.31
CA SER A 92 -19.06 3.81 17.54
C SER A 92 -17.55 3.71 17.69
N ILE A 93 -16.95 4.79 18.18
CA ILE A 93 -15.55 4.90 18.57
C ILE A 93 -15.51 4.80 20.09
N THR A 94 -14.65 3.94 20.62
CA THR A 94 -14.45 3.81 22.06
C THR A 94 -13.37 4.79 22.49
N CYS A 95 -13.70 5.68 23.42
CA CYS A 95 -12.75 6.64 23.98
C CYS A 95 -11.67 5.93 24.78
N GLN A 96 -10.40 6.05 24.37
CA GLN A 96 -9.26 5.38 25.03
C GLN A 96 -8.82 6.04 26.35
N ILE A 97 -9.63 6.96 26.89
CA ILE A 97 -9.36 7.69 28.14
C ILE A 97 -10.39 7.31 29.21
N CYS A 98 -11.62 6.99 28.82
CA CYS A 98 -12.73 6.69 29.73
C CYS A 98 -13.64 5.54 29.26
N ASP A 99 -13.26 4.86 28.17
CA ASP A 99 -13.97 3.73 27.54
C ASP A 99 -15.41 4.00 27.07
N LEU A 100 -15.82 5.26 27.03
CA LEU A 100 -17.14 5.65 26.54
C LEU A 100 -17.26 5.39 25.03
N LYS A 101 -18.31 4.66 24.63
CA LYS A 101 -18.63 4.38 23.22
C LYS A 101 -19.49 5.50 22.64
N LEU A 102 -18.98 6.15 21.61
CA LEU A 102 -19.56 7.37 21.05
C LEU A 102 -19.61 7.31 19.53
N THR A 103 -20.56 8.00 18.90
CA THR A 103 -20.53 8.22 17.45
C THR A 103 -19.37 9.15 17.07
N LYS A 104 -18.96 9.19 15.81
CA LYS A 104 -17.81 9.99 15.37
C LYS A 104 -17.90 11.48 15.77
N ILE A 105 -19.08 12.09 15.63
CA ILE A 105 -19.32 13.50 16.00
C ILE A 105 -19.30 13.67 17.52
N SER A 106 -20.00 12.80 18.26
CA SER A 106 -20.05 12.89 19.71
C SER A 106 -18.70 12.57 20.37
N PHE A 107 -17.88 11.74 19.73
CA PHE A 107 -16.50 11.47 20.15
C PHE A 107 -15.64 12.73 20.12
N LEU A 108 -15.67 13.51 19.02
CA LEU A 108 -14.90 14.76 18.93
C LEU A 108 -15.33 15.78 19.99
N ASN A 109 -16.64 15.93 20.18
CA ASN A 109 -17.18 16.83 21.21
C ASN A 109 -16.82 16.35 22.62
N HIS A 110 -16.92 15.05 22.88
CA HIS A 110 -16.56 14.44 24.16
C HIS A 110 -15.08 14.61 24.49
N VAL A 111 -14.18 14.35 23.54
CA VAL A 111 -12.74 14.54 23.77
C VAL A 111 -12.44 16.01 24.04
N SER A 112 -13.03 16.93 23.25
CA SER A 112 -12.79 18.37 23.40
C SER A 112 -13.36 18.98 24.67
N SER A 113 -14.42 18.41 25.25
CA SER A 113 -15.07 18.94 26.47
C SER A 113 -14.58 18.28 27.75
N ASN A 114 -14.28 16.98 27.72
CA ASN A 114 -14.01 16.21 28.94
C ASN A 114 -12.54 15.77 29.07
N HIS A 115 -11.80 15.76 27.97
CA HIS A 115 -10.45 15.18 27.92
C HIS A 115 -9.45 16.06 27.17
N LEU A 116 -9.75 17.36 26.96
CA LEU A 116 -8.91 18.25 26.17
C LEU A 116 -7.48 18.27 26.70
N ASP A 117 -7.30 18.46 28.00
CA ASP A 117 -5.97 18.50 28.63
C ASP A 117 -5.23 17.17 28.51
N LYS A 118 -5.93 16.04 28.69
CA LYS A 118 -5.34 14.70 28.56
C LYS A 118 -5.01 14.35 27.10
N ALA A 119 -5.81 14.85 26.15
CA ALA A 119 -5.59 14.68 24.72
C ALA A 119 -4.42 15.55 24.24
N LEU A 120 -4.35 16.80 24.70
CA LEU A 120 -3.21 17.70 24.47
C LEU A 120 -1.93 17.12 25.06
N HIS A 121 -1.95 16.68 26.32
CA HIS A 121 -0.79 16.04 26.95
C HIS A 121 -0.37 14.74 26.24
N LYS A 122 -1.31 13.91 25.74
CA LYS A 122 -0.95 12.74 24.91
C LYS A 122 -0.37 13.15 23.56
N THR A 123 -0.81 14.28 22.99
CA THR A 123 -0.31 14.80 21.72
C THR A 123 1.06 15.45 21.89
N GLU A 124 1.28 16.17 22.99
CA GLU A 124 2.58 16.70 23.42
C GLU A 124 3.54 15.57 23.74
N LEU A 125 3.13 14.56 24.52
CA LEU A 125 3.95 13.36 24.77
C LEU A 125 4.25 12.60 23.47
N PHE A 126 3.30 12.53 22.54
CA PHE A 126 3.52 11.94 21.21
C PHE A 126 4.48 12.80 20.37
N ASN A 127 4.36 14.11 20.42
CA ASN A 127 5.25 15.06 19.76
C ASN A 127 6.66 15.05 20.38
N ASP A 128 6.77 14.87 21.70
CA ASP A 128 8.00 14.71 22.44
C ASP A 128 8.63 13.35 22.16
N ILE A 129 7.84 12.28 22.01
CA ILE A 129 8.34 10.98 21.54
C ILE A 129 8.81 11.09 20.09
N LEU A 130 8.10 11.83 19.22
CA LEU A 130 8.53 12.07 17.85
C LEU A 130 9.79 12.94 17.80
N ALA A 131 9.89 13.98 18.62
CA ALA A 131 11.04 14.86 18.75
C ALA A 131 12.24 14.12 19.35
N ASN A 132 12.04 13.32 20.41
CA ASN A 132 13.07 12.49 21.02
C ASN A 132 13.50 11.32 20.14
N LYS A 133 12.59 10.72 19.35
CA LYS A 133 12.98 9.78 18.28
C LYS A 133 13.80 10.48 17.21
N PHE A 134 13.54 11.76 16.92
CA PHE A 134 14.36 12.56 16.00
C PHE A 134 15.76 12.85 16.57
N VAL A 135 15.87 13.14 17.87
CA VAL A 135 17.16 13.39 18.56
C VAL A 135 17.96 12.10 18.80
N GLN A 136 17.31 10.97 19.08
CA GLN A 136 17.99 9.67 19.11
C GLN A 136 18.43 9.22 17.71
N SER A 137 17.68 9.59 16.65
CA SER A 137 18.10 9.33 15.26
C SER A 137 19.35 10.12 14.86
N THR A 138 19.56 11.33 15.39
CA THR A 138 20.78 12.11 15.11
C THR A 138 22.01 11.62 15.89
N GLN A 139 21.83 11.03 17.08
CA GLN A 139 22.94 10.37 17.80
C GLN A 139 23.25 8.97 17.25
N PHE A 140 22.25 8.22 16.77
CA PHE A 140 22.48 6.93 16.07
C PHE A 140 23.19 7.10 14.72
N LEU A 141 23.03 8.24 14.04
CA LEU A 141 23.74 8.51 12.79
C LEU A 141 25.25 8.69 12.97
N ASN A 142 25.71 9.11 14.16
CA ASN A 142 27.14 9.28 14.44
C ASN A 142 27.82 8.00 14.93
N SER A 143 27.10 7.10 15.60
CA SER A 143 27.62 5.78 16.01
C SER A 143 27.51 4.71 14.92
N THR A 144 26.61 4.87 13.94
CA THR A 144 26.45 3.96 12.80
C THR A 144 27.34 4.34 11.60
N LEU A 145 28.31 5.25 11.76
CA LEU A 145 29.35 5.49 10.76
C LEU A 145 30.52 4.50 10.82
N ASN A 146 30.57 3.66 11.88
CA ASN A 146 31.59 2.60 12.02
C ASN A 146 31.00 1.18 12.00
N GLY A 147 29.69 1.03 11.79
CA GLY A 147 29.01 -0.26 11.67
C GLY A 147 28.59 -0.53 10.22
N THR A 148 29.29 -1.42 9.54
CA THR A 148 28.99 -1.90 8.19
C THR A 148 27.64 -2.63 8.13
N HIS A 149 26.52 -1.90 8.15
CA HIS A 149 25.23 -2.45 7.76
C HIS A 149 25.17 -2.52 6.23
N SER A 150 25.30 -3.73 5.70
CA SER A 150 25.12 -4.02 4.28
C SER A 150 23.69 -3.66 3.86
N ILE A 151 23.51 -2.47 3.30
CA ILE A 151 22.27 -2.05 2.63
C ILE A 151 21.91 -3.11 1.59
N ASP A 152 20.75 -3.78 1.71
CA ASP A 152 20.30 -4.79 0.74
C ASP A 152 20.30 -4.17 -0.67
N THR A 153 21.17 -4.68 -1.52
CA THR A 153 21.33 -4.21 -2.90
C THR A 153 20.75 -5.22 -3.86
N LYS A 154 20.01 -4.76 -4.88
CA LYS A 154 19.58 -5.62 -5.99
C LYS A 154 20.43 -5.36 -7.22
N ILE A 155 20.68 -6.39 -8.03
CA ILE A 155 21.42 -6.23 -9.27
C ILE A 155 20.48 -5.69 -10.35
N ASN A 156 20.83 -4.53 -10.90
CA ASN A 156 20.15 -3.98 -12.05
C ASN A 156 20.43 -4.87 -13.27
N SER A 157 19.37 -5.46 -13.84
CA SER A 157 19.42 -6.39 -14.97
C SER A 157 20.15 -5.81 -16.19
N LYS A 158 20.02 -4.50 -16.41
CA LYS A 158 20.46 -3.77 -17.59
C LYS A 158 21.95 -3.41 -17.57
N ASN A 159 22.43 -2.83 -16.47
CA ASN A 159 23.82 -2.35 -16.38
C ASN A 159 24.68 -3.16 -15.41
N LYS A 160 24.13 -4.21 -14.80
CA LYS A 160 24.77 -5.11 -13.82
C LYS A 160 25.29 -4.41 -12.56
N LYS A 161 24.98 -3.12 -12.35
CA LYS A 161 25.36 -2.39 -11.14
C LYS A 161 24.41 -2.71 -9.99
N LYS A 162 24.95 -2.62 -8.77
CA LYS A 162 24.17 -2.71 -7.53
C LYS A 162 23.26 -1.48 -7.42
N ALA A 163 21.96 -1.71 -7.33
CA ALA A 163 20.95 -0.71 -7.05
C ALA A 163 20.57 -0.73 -5.57
N ARG A 164 20.36 0.45 -5.00
CA ARG A 164 19.97 0.68 -3.60
C ARG A 164 18.64 1.42 -3.54
N LEU A 165 17.89 1.21 -2.46
CA LEU A 165 16.69 2.00 -2.19
C LEU A 165 17.07 3.43 -1.77
N GLY A 166 16.42 4.41 -2.37
CA GLY A 166 16.49 5.82 -1.98
C GLY A 166 15.44 6.21 -0.93
N ALA A 167 15.45 7.48 -0.50
CA ALA A 167 14.51 8.00 0.50
C ALA A 167 13.02 7.90 0.06
N THR A 168 12.75 7.86 -1.24
CA THR A 168 11.41 7.64 -1.81
C THR A 168 11.02 6.16 -1.89
N GLY A 169 11.90 5.24 -1.48
CA GLY A 169 11.71 3.80 -1.63
C GLY A 169 11.85 3.29 -3.07
N LYS A 170 12.46 4.07 -3.97
CA LYS A 170 12.79 3.64 -5.34
C LYS A 170 14.19 3.09 -5.43
N TYR A 171 14.43 2.17 -6.37
CA TYR A 171 15.78 1.70 -6.68
C TYR A 171 16.58 2.69 -7.52
N TYR A 172 17.86 2.86 -7.17
CA TYR A 172 18.83 3.71 -7.88
C TYR A 172 20.20 3.03 -7.96
N CYS A 173 20.82 3.06 -9.14
CA CYS A 173 22.10 2.39 -9.38
C CYS A 173 23.29 3.34 -9.58
N GLY A 174 23.05 4.66 -9.58
CA GLY A 174 24.07 5.69 -9.80
C GLY A 174 24.63 5.74 -11.23
N ALA A 175 24.19 4.88 -12.14
CA ALA A 175 24.63 4.88 -13.53
C ALA A 175 23.97 6.02 -14.33
N GLN A 176 24.51 6.31 -15.51
CA GLN A 176 23.85 7.20 -16.47
C GLN A 176 22.45 6.65 -16.83
N LEU A 177 21.49 7.56 -17.01
CA LEU A 177 20.14 7.23 -17.44
C LEU A 177 20.12 6.71 -18.88
N ASP A 178 19.08 5.97 -19.21
CA ASP A 178 18.94 5.32 -20.52
C ASP A 178 18.70 6.30 -21.67
N ASP A 179 18.33 7.53 -21.33
CA ASP A 179 18.08 8.63 -22.25
C ASP A 179 18.24 9.94 -21.48
N PHE A 180 18.51 11.02 -22.21
CA PHE A 180 18.57 12.38 -21.73
C PHE A 180 17.30 12.74 -20.94
N CYS A 181 17.46 13.27 -19.72
CA CYS A 181 16.38 13.97 -19.03
C CYS A 181 16.73 15.44 -18.93
N SER A 182 15.83 16.31 -19.35
CA SER A 182 15.88 17.74 -19.04
C SER A 182 15.55 18.04 -17.57
N CYS A 183 15.21 17.02 -16.79
CA CYS A 183 14.68 17.14 -15.44
C CYS A 183 15.69 16.81 -14.32
N CYS A 184 16.87 16.29 -14.69
CA CYS A 184 17.86 15.79 -13.74
C CYS A 184 19.28 15.91 -14.30
N ASP A 185 20.28 15.58 -13.47
CA ASP A 185 21.71 15.52 -13.80
C ASP A 185 22.09 14.41 -14.81
N GLY A 186 21.13 13.60 -15.27
CA GLY A 186 21.37 12.52 -16.22
C GLY A 186 21.81 11.21 -15.56
N PHE A 187 21.86 11.14 -14.23
CA PHE A 187 22.23 9.94 -13.47
C PHE A 187 21.05 9.33 -12.74
N CYS A 188 21.15 8.02 -12.50
CA CYS A 188 20.16 7.23 -11.78
C CYS A 188 20.34 7.41 -10.27
N GLY A 189 19.71 8.42 -9.67
CA GLY A 189 19.98 8.77 -8.26
C GLY A 189 18.90 9.59 -7.56
N THR A 190 19.01 9.75 -6.24
CA THR A 190 18.05 10.46 -5.39
C THR A 190 18.29 11.96 -5.30
N LYS A 191 19.54 12.40 -5.50
CA LYS A 191 19.94 13.81 -5.46
C LYS A 191 19.76 14.43 -6.85
N SER A 192 18.50 14.57 -7.26
CA SER A 192 18.04 15.14 -8.54
C SER A 192 17.83 14.15 -9.68
N GLY A 193 18.29 12.90 -9.59
CA GLY A 193 18.19 11.89 -10.64
C GLY A 193 16.81 11.23 -10.80
N CYS A 194 16.50 10.77 -12.02
CA CYS A 194 15.40 9.81 -12.23
C CYS A 194 15.88 8.38 -11.94
N ASN A 195 15.00 7.38 -11.90
CA ASN A 195 15.47 6.01 -12.01
C ASN A 195 15.70 5.65 -13.50
N CYS A 196 16.65 4.75 -13.79
CA CYS A 196 16.77 4.13 -15.12
C CYS A 196 15.74 3.01 -15.28
N SER A 197 15.55 2.50 -16.50
CA SER A 197 14.57 1.46 -16.85
C SER A 197 14.85 0.18 -16.08
N GLY A 198 16.11 -0.22 -15.93
CA GLY A 198 16.48 -1.40 -15.14
C GLY A 198 16.18 -1.25 -13.65
N CYS A 199 16.25 -0.02 -13.10
CA CYS A 199 15.81 0.23 -11.73
C CYS A 199 14.28 0.32 -11.61
N MET A 200 13.57 0.76 -12.67
CA MET A 200 12.11 0.68 -12.71
C MET A 200 11.64 -0.78 -12.69
N GLU A 201 12.31 -1.67 -13.41
CA GLU A 201 12.01 -3.11 -13.37
C GLU A 201 12.16 -3.67 -11.96
N LEU A 202 13.19 -3.25 -11.22
CA LEU A 202 13.35 -3.61 -9.81
C LEU A 202 12.18 -3.08 -8.96
N ASP A 203 11.76 -1.83 -9.16
CA ASP A 203 10.59 -1.26 -8.48
C ASP A 203 9.33 -2.10 -8.77
N ILE A 204 9.05 -2.42 -10.03
CA ILE A 204 7.89 -3.23 -10.44
C ILE A 204 7.95 -4.63 -9.81
N ARG A 205 9.09 -5.32 -9.96
CA ARG A 205 9.26 -6.70 -9.52
C ARG A 205 9.17 -6.83 -8.00
N PHE A 206 9.88 -6.00 -7.25
CA PHE A 206 9.96 -6.13 -5.80
C PHE A 206 8.78 -5.51 -5.06
N ARG A 207 8.00 -4.65 -5.73
CA ARG A 207 6.68 -4.20 -5.24
C ARG A 207 5.52 -5.07 -5.76
N LEU A 208 5.82 -6.11 -6.55
CA LEU A 208 4.83 -7.01 -7.15
C LEU A 208 3.74 -6.26 -7.94
N LEU A 209 4.14 -5.22 -8.67
CA LEU A 209 3.18 -4.38 -9.41
C LEU A 209 2.65 -5.13 -10.64
N PRO A 210 1.34 -5.03 -10.94
CA PRO A 210 0.77 -5.63 -12.14
C PRO A 210 1.36 -5.02 -13.43
N LYS A 211 1.22 -5.72 -14.55
CA LYS A 211 1.62 -5.20 -15.87
C LYS A 211 0.99 -3.83 -16.13
N GLY A 212 1.79 -2.90 -16.66
CA GLY A 212 1.37 -1.52 -16.96
C GLY A 212 1.38 -0.55 -15.78
N TRP A 213 1.82 -1.01 -14.59
CA TRP A 213 2.08 -0.15 -13.43
C TRP A 213 3.56 0.20 -13.35
N LEU A 214 3.83 1.45 -12.99
CA LEU A 214 5.16 2.01 -12.81
C LEU A 214 5.22 2.76 -11.46
N VAL A 215 6.38 3.28 -11.08
CA VAL A 215 6.55 4.04 -9.83
C VAL A 215 7.00 5.47 -10.15
N ASN A 216 6.21 6.47 -9.78
CA ASN A 216 6.50 7.89 -10.04
C ASN A 216 7.70 8.39 -9.20
N ARG A 217 8.16 9.63 -9.43
CA ARG A 217 9.36 10.17 -8.74
C ARG A 217 9.27 10.23 -7.21
N ASP A 218 8.05 10.28 -6.67
CA ASP A 218 7.80 10.32 -5.22
C ASP A 218 7.78 8.91 -4.60
N GLY A 219 7.93 7.85 -5.40
CA GLY A 219 7.95 6.48 -4.91
C GLY A 219 6.59 5.80 -4.86
N PHE A 220 5.56 6.35 -5.50
CA PHE A 220 4.21 5.79 -5.50
C PHE A 220 3.89 5.06 -6.80
N ALA A 221 3.20 3.93 -6.67
CA ALA A 221 2.70 3.18 -7.82
C ALA A 221 1.71 4.04 -8.61
N ALA A 222 1.81 3.99 -9.93
CA ALA A 222 0.96 4.73 -10.84
C ALA A 222 0.68 3.88 -12.09
N LYS A 223 -0.54 4.00 -12.62
CA LYS A 223 -0.99 3.29 -13.80
C LYS A 223 -1.29 4.27 -14.93
N LYS A 224 -0.92 3.91 -16.16
CA LYS A 224 -1.35 4.64 -17.35
C LYS A 224 -2.82 4.32 -17.65
N SER A 225 -3.66 5.35 -17.73
CA SER A 225 -5.04 5.24 -18.19
C SER A 225 -5.05 5.01 -19.71
N SER A 226 -5.82 4.02 -20.15
CA SER A 226 -6.06 3.76 -21.58
C SER A 226 -6.92 4.85 -22.22
N GLU A 227 -7.81 5.49 -21.45
CA GLU A 227 -8.73 6.52 -21.94
C GLU A 227 -8.04 7.86 -22.17
N THR A 228 -7.24 8.31 -21.21
CA THR A 228 -6.62 9.65 -21.25
C THR A 228 -5.16 9.63 -21.71
N GLY A 229 -4.53 8.44 -21.73
CA GLY A 229 -3.10 8.28 -22.02
C GLY A 229 -2.16 8.79 -20.93
N LYS A 230 -2.68 9.33 -19.82
CA LYS A 230 -1.91 9.87 -18.68
C LYS A 230 -1.74 8.85 -17.56
N THR A 231 -0.72 9.02 -16.74
CA THR A 231 -0.47 8.18 -15.55
C THR A 231 -1.06 8.79 -14.29
N TYR A 232 -1.60 7.94 -13.41
CA TYR A 232 -2.28 8.35 -12.18
C TYR A 232 -1.87 7.47 -11.01
N CYS A 233 -1.61 8.09 -9.84
CA CYS A 233 -1.25 7.38 -8.61
C CYS A 233 -2.39 7.29 -7.58
N GLY A 234 -3.53 7.94 -7.83
CA GLY A 234 -4.70 7.90 -6.94
C GLY A 234 -4.51 8.57 -5.58
N ARG A 235 -3.38 9.25 -5.32
CA ARG A 235 -3.15 9.96 -4.05
C ARG A 235 -3.97 11.23 -3.96
N LYS A 236 -4.35 11.59 -2.73
CA LYS A 236 -4.99 12.88 -2.39
C LYS A 236 -3.95 14.00 -2.27
N ASN A 237 -3.36 14.39 -3.39
CA ASN A 237 -2.28 15.39 -3.45
C ASN A 237 -2.57 16.54 -4.43
N MET A 238 -3.84 16.72 -4.81
CA MET A 238 -4.31 17.76 -5.75
C MET A 238 -5.25 18.75 -5.06
N MET A 239 -5.16 18.89 -3.74
CA MET A 239 -5.97 19.85 -2.97
C MET A 239 -5.73 21.27 -3.50
N GLY A 240 -6.82 22.01 -3.77
CA GLY A 240 -6.76 23.39 -4.26
C GLY A 240 -6.68 23.53 -5.79
N VAL A 241 -6.63 22.42 -6.54
CA VAL A 241 -6.74 22.48 -8.01
C VAL A 241 -8.21 22.71 -8.41
N PRO A 242 -8.53 23.73 -9.23
CA PRO A 242 -9.90 24.00 -9.66
C PRO A 242 -10.51 22.80 -10.40
N LEU A 243 -11.79 22.52 -10.12
CA LEU A 243 -12.55 21.41 -10.73
C LEU A 243 -11.90 20.03 -10.49
N CYS A 244 -11.08 19.91 -9.42
CA CYS A 244 -10.46 18.67 -8.99
C CYS A 244 -11.04 18.19 -7.65
N ASP A 245 -11.29 16.90 -7.51
CA ASP A 245 -11.72 16.25 -6.25
C ASP A 245 -10.59 16.11 -5.20
N GLY A 246 -9.41 16.65 -5.49
CA GLY A 246 -8.21 16.59 -4.66
C GLY A 246 -7.35 15.35 -4.91
N TYR A 247 -7.73 14.45 -5.83
CA TYR A 247 -7.00 13.24 -6.15
C TYR A 247 -6.29 13.29 -7.50
N CYS A 248 -5.15 12.60 -7.58
CA CYS A 248 -4.46 12.30 -8.82
C CYS A 248 -5.19 11.17 -9.56
N GLY A 249 -6.25 11.47 -10.30
CA GLY A 249 -7.05 10.45 -11.00
C GLY A 249 -7.97 11.04 -12.07
N PRO A 250 -8.33 10.26 -13.11
CA PRO A 250 -9.17 10.75 -14.22
C PRO A 250 -10.62 11.06 -13.80
N ASN A 251 -11.07 10.58 -12.63
CA ASN A 251 -12.39 10.81 -12.08
C ASN A 251 -12.48 12.20 -11.43
N ASN A 252 -12.46 13.26 -12.26
CA ASN A 252 -12.49 14.66 -11.86
C ASN A 252 -11.14 15.20 -11.34
N GLY A 253 -10.01 14.90 -11.98
CA GLY A 253 -8.72 15.51 -11.60
C GLY A 253 -7.61 15.36 -12.65
N PRO A 254 -6.66 16.30 -12.74
CA PRO A 254 -5.44 16.08 -13.50
C PRO A 254 -4.52 15.10 -12.76
N ASN A 255 -3.53 14.55 -13.47
CA ASN A 255 -2.47 13.83 -12.80
C ASN A 255 -1.53 14.78 -12.04
N CYS A 256 -1.04 14.35 -10.88
CA CYS A 256 -0.16 15.15 -10.04
C CYS A 256 1.21 15.40 -10.69
N PRO A 257 1.99 16.42 -10.24
CA PRO A 257 3.30 16.74 -10.83
C PRO A 257 4.25 15.55 -10.93
N ALA A 258 4.23 14.64 -9.94
CA ALA A 258 5.02 13.41 -9.96
C ALA A 258 4.62 12.46 -11.09
N CYS A 259 3.32 12.33 -11.37
CA CYS A 259 2.80 11.50 -12.46
C CYS A 259 2.93 12.19 -13.83
N GLN A 260 2.83 13.52 -13.89
CA GLN A 260 3.13 14.27 -15.13
C GLN A 260 4.59 14.01 -15.57
N LYS A 261 5.52 13.99 -14.62
CA LYS A 261 6.91 13.58 -14.90
C LYS A 261 7.03 12.13 -15.31
N LEU A 262 6.20 11.25 -14.76
CA LEU A 262 6.17 9.87 -15.20
C LEU A 262 5.65 9.73 -16.64
N ASP A 263 4.71 10.57 -17.09
CA ASP A 263 4.24 10.57 -18.50
C ASP A 263 5.38 10.88 -19.48
N GLU A 264 6.22 11.87 -19.16
CA GLU A 264 7.41 12.22 -19.94
C GLU A 264 8.39 11.04 -20.00
N GLN A 265 8.64 10.40 -18.85
CA GLN A 265 9.56 9.26 -18.73
C GLN A 265 9.01 8.00 -19.42
N VAL A 266 7.70 7.79 -19.41
CA VAL A 266 7.03 6.69 -20.10
C VAL A 266 7.30 6.75 -21.60
N LYS A 267 7.13 7.92 -22.21
CA LYS A 267 7.33 8.08 -23.67
C LYS A 267 8.77 7.78 -24.10
N ARG A 268 9.73 8.17 -23.27
CA ARG A 268 11.15 8.17 -23.62
C ARG A 268 11.93 6.95 -23.12
N ARG A 269 11.67 6.55 -21.87
CA ARG A 269 12.51 5.62 -21.10
C ARG A 269 11.82 4.30 -20.74
N TYR A 270 10.53 4.34 -20.44
CA TYR A 270 9.81 3.17 -19.92
C TYR A 270 8.84 2.54 -20.92
N SER A 271 8.85 2.94 -22.19
CA SER A 271 7.90 2.47 -23.21
C SER A 271 7.85 0.94 -23.35
N LYS A 272 8.98 0.26 -23.08
CA LYS A 272 9.09 -1.21 -23.12
C LYS A 272 8.56 -1.92 -21.85
N LEU A 273 8.22 -1.18 -20.80
CA LEU A 273 7.79 -1.72 -19.50
C LEU A 273 6.27 -1.70 -19.30
N ILE A 274 5.53 -1.21 -20.30
CA ILE A 274 4.08 -0.93 -20.23
C ILE A 274 3.34 -1.80 -21.23
#